data_AF-A0A068V2G7-F1
#
_entry.id   AF-A0A068V2G7-F1
#
_cell.length_a   1.000
_cell.length_b   1.000
_cell.length_c   1.000
_cell.angle_alpha   90.00
_cell.angle_beta   90.00
_cell.angle_gamma   90.00
#
_symmetry.space_group_name_H-M   'P 1'
#
loop_
_entity.id
_entity.type
_entity.pdbx_description
1 polymer ?
#
loop_
_entity_poly.entity_id
_entity_poly.type
_entity_poly.pdbx_seq_one_letter_code
_entity_poly.pdbx_strand_id
1 'polypeptide(L)'
;MSLLETIIKAASGLARPDYESEYPIVLNPDPVFLNLKPENEDPIDRILVKKDDGWPISQNDAERIELGRNFFKKLRRKLKNASSFTKDEFFEMFNPFLEKNGEILGISAKIGRREEGYSVKLVEKVGYLMGRDVRGLILEACIVLELWDVLESLIVNKLVLHSCVSNLVNNLIEKRRSDLIVLCVKHIGDIQTYEIMCILKYFLCPSKEGYESMVSVRKDWESQALLAIEKVSDKNLTAKKLSVARDASLLVMVAYDGFSVSELCLHYLLASKNVDDVILASCISKLNGLEMMSLIQHLSKWLKKYERFPQVSPCPKASSLLGLKVCEWIPSLQDVVRCLGLVIDEHFSSLVLHPEFHEELRSLGGLASSLAAEARLCGSLANLTERLRTDHRGIYIELVTTLKSTYF
;
A
#
# COMPACT_ATOMS: atom_id res chain seq x y z
N MET A 1 22.40 -38.67 2.80
CA MET A 1 21.94 -37.34 2.41
C MET A 1 20.57 -37.12 3.02
N SER A 2 20.41 -36.05 3.79
CA SER A 2 19.10 -35.64 4.30
C SER A 2 18.26 -35.02 3.17
N LEU A 3 16.93 -35.04 3.32
CA LEU A 3 16.01 -34.38 2.37
C LEU A 3 16.40 -32.91 2.13
N LEU A 4 16.89 -32.24 3.18
CA LEU A 4 17.35 -30.85 3.14
C LEU A 4 18.60 -30.69 2.26
N GLU A 5 19.56 -31.60 2.37
CA GLU A 5 20.78 -31.60 1.55
C GLU A 5 20.46 -31.85 0.06
N THR A 6 19.47 -32.71 -0.21
CA THR A 6 19.01 -32.98 -1.59
C THR A 6 18.33 -31.75 -2.21
N ILE A 7 17.53 -31.02 -1.43
CA ILE A 7 16.86 -29.78 -1.87
C ILE A 7 17.89 -28.66 -2.12
N ILE A 8 18.84 -28.47 -1.22
CA ILE A 8 19.89 -27.46 -1.36
C ILE A 8 20.74 -27.75 -2.61
N LYS A 9 21.09 -29.02 -2.85
CA LYS A 9 21.88 -29.43 -4.01
C LYS A 9 21.12 -29.26 -5.33
N ALA A 10 19.81 -29.49 -5.34
CA ALA A 10 18.95 -29.23 -6.51
C ALA A 10 18.79 -27.73 -6.79
N ALA A 11 18.64 -26.91 -5.75
CA ALA A 11 18.55 -25.45 -5.88
C ALA A 11 19.87 -24.81 -6.36
N SER A 12 21.02 -25.38 -5.98
CA SER A 12 22.35 -24.90 -6.34
C SER A 12 22.72 -25.14 -7.81
N GLY A 13 21.99 -26.01 -8.52
CA GLY A 13 22.20 -26.33 -9.94
C GLY A 13 21.41 -25.45 -10.91
N LEU A 14 20.50 -24.60 -10.43
CA LEU A 14 19.71 -23.70 -11.26
C LEU A 14 20.46 -22.38 -11.45
N ALA A 15 21.44 -22.38 -12.36
CA ALA A 15 21.77 -21.14 -13.07
C ALA A 15 20.48 -20.68 -13.75
N ARG A 16 19.90 -19.55 -13.31
CA ARG A 16 18.67 -18.97 -13.89
C ARG A 16 18.87 -18.84 -15.39
N PRO A 17 18.18 -19.63 -16.22
CA PRO A 17 18.11 -19.33 -17.62
C PRO A 17 16.99 -18.31 -17.80
N ASP A 18 17.26 -17.27 -18.59
CA ASP A 18 16.23 -16.40 -19.17
C ASP A 18 15.27 -17.26 -20.00
N TYR A 19 14.23 -17.80 -19.37
CA TYR A 19 13.11 -18.41 -20.06
C TYR A 19 11.87 -17.52 -19.89
N GLU A 20 11.44 -16.94 -21.01
CA GLU A 20 10.05 -16.49 -21.19
C GLU A 20 9.14 -17.70 -20.91
N SER A 21 8.49 -17.71 -19.75
CA SER A 21 7.50 -18.74 -19.41
C SER A 21 6.30 -18.64 -20.34
N GLU A 22 5.97 -19.71 -21.07
CA GLU A 22 4.80 -19.79 -21.96
C GLU A 22 3.44 -19.84 -21.22
N TYR A 23 3.45 -19.96 -19.88
CA TYR A 23 2.23 -20.16 -19.09
C TYR A 23 2.11 -19.13 -17.95
N PRO A 24 1.09 -18.23 -17.99
CA PRO A 24 0.98 -17.08 -17.09
C PRO A 24 0.08 -17.27 -15.85
N ILE A 25 -0.17 -18.50 -15.38
CA ILE A 25 -1.13 -18.78 -14.30
C ILE A 25 -0.55 -19.76 -13.26
N VAL A 26 -0.80 -19.51 -11.97
CA VAL A 26 -0.49 -20.40 -10.83
C VAL A 26 -1.57 -21.49 -10.74
N LEU A 27 -1.16 -22.75 -10.84
CA LEU A 27 -2.04 -23.92 -10.76
C LEU A 27 -2.33 -24.28 -9.28
N ASN A 28 -3.59 -24.59 -8.98
CA ASN A 28 -4.06 -24.99 -7.64
C ASN A 28 -3.64 -26.44 -7.34
N PRO A 29 -2.90 -26.73 -6.24
CA PRO A 29 -2.51 -28.08 -5.89
C PRO A 29 -3.54 -28.71 -4.94
N ASP A 30 -4.37 -29.63 -5.47
CA ASP A 30 -4.96 -30.82 -4.82
C ASP A 30 -6.36 -31.13 -5.38
N PRO A 31 -6.57 -32.37 -5.89
CA PRO A 31 -6.55 -33.62 -5.10
C PRO A 31 -5.64 -34.72 -5.68
N VAL A 32 -4.57 -34.34 -6.38
CA VAL A 32 -3.80 -35.22 -7.28
C VAL A 32 -2.86 -36.19 -6.55
N PHE A 33 -2.44 -35.89 -5.31
CA PHE A 33 -1.50 -36.74 -4.55
C PHE A 33 -2.02 -38.15 -4.24
N LEU A 34 -3.32 -38.40 -4.39
CA LEU A 34 -3.91 -39.72 -4.11
C LEU A 34 -3.80 -40.71 -5.28
N ASN A 35 -3.44 -40.26 -6.50
CA ASN A 35 -3.50 -41.08 -7.71
C ASN A 35 -2.14 -41.35 -8.39
N LEU A 36 -1.03 -40.96 -7.80
CA LEU A 36 0.30 -41.18 -8.39
C LEU A 36 0.77 -42.61 -8.13
N LYS A 37 0.80 -43.44 -9.18
CA LYS A 37 1.58 -44.68 -9.21
C LYS A 37 2.82 -44.48 -10.09
N PRO A 38 4.02 -44.88 -9.65
CA PRO A 38 5.21 -44.79 -10.47
C PRO A 38 5.20 -45.88 -11.56
N GLU A 39 5.39 -45.49 -12.83
CA GLU A 39 5.73 -46.43 -13.90
C GLU A 39 7.23 -46.70 -13.95
N ASN A 40 7.56 -47.95 -14.27
CA ASN A 40 8.88 -48.58 -14.16
C ASN A 40 10.01 -47.83 -14.89
N GLU A 41 11.18 -47.87 -14.26
CA GLU A 41 12.45 -47.36 -14.79
C GLU A 41 12.93 -48.18 -16.00
N ASP A 42 13.23 -47.51 -17.11
CA ASP A 42 14.14 -48.01 -18.15
C ASP A 42 15.29 -47.00 -18.35
N PRO A 43 16.58 -47.41 -18.41
CA PRO A 43 17.69 -46.54 -17.96
C PRO A 43 18.36 -45.67 -19.03
N ILE A 44 17.74 -45.37 -20.18
CA ILE A 44 18.49 -44.83 -21.34
C ILE A 44 18.10 -43.40 -21.80
N ASP A 45 17.00 -42.81 -21.33
CA ASP A 45 16.63 -41.44 -21.75
C ASP A 45 17.00 -40.37 -20.72
N ARG A 46 18.30 -40.11 -20.53
CA ARG A 46 18.79 -38.93 -19.80
C ARG A 46 19.31 -37.91 -20.81
N ILE A 47 18.46 -36.98 -21.28
CA ILE A 47 18.81 -35.59 -21.72
C ILE A 47 17.61 -34.80 -22.29
N LEU A 48 16.46 -35.40 -22.59
CA LEU A 48 15.27 -34.63 -22.96
C LEU A 48 14.37 -34.44 -21.73
N VAL A 49 14.12 -33.19 -21.35
CA VAL A 49 12.94 -32.83 -20.54
C VAL A 49 11.72 -33.28 -21.34
N LYS A 50 11.24 -34.48 -21.05
CA LYS A 50 9.96 -34.97 -21.57
C LYS A 50 8.88 -34.07 -20.99
N LYS A 51 7.95 -33.60 -21.83
CA LYS A 51 6.68 -33.04 -21.38
C LYS A 51 6.06 -34.07 -20.45
N ASP A 52 5.72 -33.68 -19.23
CA ASP A 52 4.85 -34.50 -18.39
C ASP A 52 3.47 -34.56 -19.07
N ASP A 53 3.27 -35.57 -19.91
CA ASP A 53 1.96 -35.96 -20.42
C ASP A 53 1.19 -36.57 -19.25
N GLY A 54 0.45 -35.73 -18.51
CA GLY A 54 -0.34 -36.22 -17.37
C GLY A 54 -1.28 -35.23 -16.70
N TRP A 55 -1.20 -33.93 -17.00
CA TRP A 55 -2.11 -32.93 -16.43
C TRP A 55 -3.07 -32.39 -17.51
N PRO A 56 -4.24 -33.02 -17.71
CA PRO A 56 -5.24 -32.46 -18.60
C PRO A 56 -5.70 -31.10 -18.04
N ILE A 57 -5.36 -30.02 -18.74
CA ILE A 57 -5.89 -28.69 -18.46
C ILE A 57 -7.41 -28.77 -18.62
N SER A 58 -8.16 -28.25 -17.64
CA SER A 58 -9.62 -28.23 -17.74
C SER A 58 -10.03 -27.47 -19.00
N GLN A 59 -11.16 -27.85 -19.61
CA GLN A 59 -11.63 -27.15 -20.81
C GLN A 59 -11.78 -25.64 -20.57
N ASN A 60 -12.29 -25.26 -19.40
CA ASN A 60 -12.44 -23.86 -18.99
C ASN A 60 -11.08 -23.14 -18.91
N ASP A 61 -10.05 -23.78 -18.37
CA ASP A 61 -8.71 -23.19 -18.29
C ASP A 61 -8.06 -23.07 -19.67
N ALA A 62 -8.25 -24.07 -20.55
CA ALA A 62 -7.76 -24.01 -21.92
C ALA A 62 -8.41 -22.87 -22.71
N GLU A 63 -9.74 -22.69 -22.58
CA GLU A 63 -10.48 -21.58 -23.18
C GLU A 63 -9.99 -20.22 -22.67
N ARG A 64 -9.73 -20.10 -21.36
CA ARG A 64 -9.20 -18.85 -20.77
C ARG A 64 -7.78 -18.53 -21.24
N ILE A 65 -6.90 -19.54 -21.31
CA ILE A 65 -5.53 -19.37 -21.81
C ILE A 65 -5.57 -18.85 -23.25
N GLU A 66 -6.41 -19.44 -24.09
CA GLU A 66 -6.54 -19.04 -25.49
C GLU A 66 -7.14 -17.63 -25.63
N LEU A 67 -8.18 -17.32 -24.85
CA LEU A 67 -8.77 -15.98 -24.80
C LEU A 67 -7.73 -14.91 -24.38
N GLY A 68 -6.96 -15.19 -23.33
CA GLY A 68 -5.89 -14.32 -22.84
C GLY A 68 -4.78 -14.11 -23.88
N ARG A 69 -4.32 -15.17 -24.52
CA ARG A 69 -3.29 -15.13 -25.57
C ARG A 69 -3.73 -14.30 -26.78
N ASN A 70 -4.98 -14.49 -27.23
CA ASN A 70 -5.53 -13.76 -28.36
C ASN A 70 -5.71 -12.27 -28.06
N PHE A 71 -6.23 -11.95 -26.86
CA PHE A 71 -6.32 -10.57 -26.40
C PHE A 71 -4.93 -9.92 -26.32
N PHE A 72 -3.96 -10.57 -25.69
CA PHE A 72 -2.60 -10.07 -25.55
C PHE A 72 -1.95 -9.76 -26.90
N LYS A 73 -1.99 -10.71 -27.86
CA LYS A 73 -1.44 -10.51 -29.21
C LYS A 73 -2.11 -9.32 -29.92
N LYS A 74 -3.44 -9.20 -29.81
CA LYS A 74 -4.21 -8.12 -30.45
C LYS A 74 -3.86 -6.76 -29.85
N LEU A 75 -3.86 -6.64 -28.53
CA LEU A 75 -3.54 -5.41 -27.81
C LEU A 75 -2.08 -4.99 -28.05
N ARG A 76 -1.12 -5.93 -27.99
CA ARG A 76 0.31 -5.64 -28.18
C ARG A 76 0.57 -5.09 -29.58
N ARG A 77 -0.11 -5.63 -30.59
CA ARG A 77 -0.03 -5.12 -31.97
C ARG A 77 -0.60 -3.72 -32.11
N LYS A 78 -1.71 -3.41 -31.44
CA LYS A 78 -2.31 -2.07 -31.45
C LYS A 78 -1.43 -1.04 -30.73
N LEU A 79 -0.81 -1.40 -29.61
CA LEU A 79 0.11 -0.51 -28.86
C LEU A 79 1.38 -0.15 -29.63
N LYS A 80 1.89 -1.04 -30.49
CA LYS A 80 3.02 -0.69 -31.39
C LYS A 80 2.73 0.50 -32.30
N ASN A 81 1.46 0.73 -32.65
CA ASN A 81 1.00 1.85 -33.48
C ASN A 81 0.06 2.76 -32.67
N ALA A 82 0.52 3.21 -31.50
CA ALA A 82 -0.28 3.97 -30.54
C ALA A 82 -0.98 5.21 -31.13
N SER A 83 -0.41 5.87 -32.14
CA SER A 83 -1.02 7.04 -32.79
C SER A 83 -2.36 6.77 -33.47
N SER A 84 -2.65 5.51 -33.80
CA SER A 84 -3.89 5.08 -34.46
C SER A 84 -4.87 4.37 -33.52
N PHE A 85 -4.46 4.10 -32.28
CA PHE A 85 -5.25 3.32 -31.33
C PHE A 85 -6.06 4.24 -30.43
N THR A 86 -7.39 4.14 -30.47
CA THR A 86 -8.28 5.03 -29.72
C THR A 86 -8.80 4.40 -28.43
N LYS A 87 -9.33 5.24 -27.52
CA LYS A 87 -10.00 4.80 -26.28
C LYS A 87 -11.18 3.85 -26.59
N ASP A 88 -11.98 4.19 -27.59
CA ASP A 88 -13.14 3.38 -27.99
C ASP A 88 -12.71 2.01 -28.50
N GLU A 89 -11.68 1.95 -29.36
CA GLU A 89 -11.14 0.68 -29.86
C GLU A 89 -10.60 -0.20 -28.71
N PHE A 90 -10.01 0.41 -27.67
CA PHE A 90 -9.59 -0.31 -26.47
C PHE A 90 -10.80 -0.88 -25.73
N PHE A 91 -11.84 -0.09 -25.45
CA PHE A 91 -13.01 -0.57 -24.73
C PHE A 91 -13.80 -1.64 -25.48
N GLU A 92 -13.88 -1.54 -26.82
CA GLU A 92 -14.48 -2.56 -27.68
C GLU A 92 -13.77 -3.92 -27.61
N MET A 93 -12.46 -3.95 -27.32
CA MET A 93 -11.76 -5.20 -27.08
C MET A 93 -11.74 -5.63 -25.62
N PHE A 94 -11.63 -4.67 -24.70
CA PHE A 94 -11.39 -4.92 -23.29
C PHE A 94 -12.64 -5.41 -22.56
N ASN A 95 -13.78 -4.76 -22.80
CA ASN A 95 -15.03 -5.12 -22.12
C ASN A 95 -15.48 -6.54 -22.48
N PRO A 96 -15.53 -6.95 -23.78
CA PRO A 96 -15.89 -8.33 -24.13
C PRO A 96 -14.89 -9.37 -23.63
N PHE A 97 -13.61 -9.00 -23.52
CA PHE A 97 -12.60 -9.88 -22.94
C PHE A 97 -12.87 -10.18 -21.45
N LEU A 98 -13.22 -9.16 -20.66
CA LEU A 98 -13.58 -9.34 -19.26
C LEU A 98 -14.89 -10.11 -19.08
N GLU A 99 -15.92 -9.77 -19.86
CA GLU A 99 -17.22 -10.46 -19.85
C GLU A 99 -17.05 -11.96 -20.10
N LYS A 100 -16.35 -12.35 -21.17
CA LYS A 100 -16.10 -13.76 -21.53
C LYS A 100 -15.32 -14.50 -20.45
N ASN A 101 -14.33 -13.87 -19.84
CA ASN A 101 -13.61 -14.48 -18.71
C ASN A 101 -14.54 -14.78 -17.53
N GLY A 102 -15.46 -13.87 -17.22
CA GLY A 102 -16.48 -14.09 -16.19
C GLY A 102 -17.45 -15.22 -16.56
N GLU A 103 -17.94 -15.23 -17.79
CA GLU A 103 -18.88 -16.23 -18.32
C GLU A 103 -18.34 -17.66 -18.23
N ILE A 104 -17.06 -17.89 -18.58
CA ILE A 104 -16.41 -19.21 -18.50
C ILE A 104 -16.47 -19.79 -17.07
N LEU A 105 -16.49 -18.94 -16.04
CA LEU A 105 -16.57 -19.34 -14.63
C LEU A 105 -17.98 -19.20 -14.04
N GLY A 106 -19.00 -18.95 -14.87
CA GLY A 106 -20.37 -18.73 -14.43
C GLY A 106 -20.58 -17.43 -13.64
N ILE A 107 -19.60 -16.52 -13.67
CA ILE A 107 -19.67 -15.22 -12.99
C ILE A 107 -20.36 -14.25 -13.94
N SER A 108 -21.69 -14.15 -13.86
CA SER A 108 -22.40 -13.15 -14.66
C SER A 108 -22.17 -11.76 -14.10
N ALA A 109 -21.56 -10.89 -14.90
CA ALA A 109 -21.58 -9.46 -14.69
C ALA A 109 -23.01 -8.96 -14.95
N LYS A 110 -23.89 -8.98 -13.94
CA LYS A 110 -25.20 -8.28 -13.96
C LYS A 110 -25.00 -6.75 -13.98
N ILE A 111 -24.19 -6.25 -14.89
CA ILE A 111 -23.84 -4.83 -15.04
C ILE A 111 -24.36 -4.42 -16.42
N GLY A 112 -25.16 -3.37 -16.51
CA GLY A 112 -25.64 -2.88 -17.79
C GLY A 112 -24.50 -2.26 -18.60
N ARG A 113 -24.32 -2.66 -19.87
CA ARG A 113 -23.31 -2.07 -20.79
C ARG A 113 -23.42 -0.54 -20.99
N ARG A 114 -24.57 0.05 -20.64
CA ARG A 114 -24.82 1.50 -20.72
C ARG A 114 -24.61 2.24 -19.40
N GLU A 115 -24.24 1.52 -18.34
CA GLU A 115 -23.95 2.16 -17.06
C GLU A 115 -22.63 2.95 -17.15
N GLU A 116 -22.63 4.14 -16.55
CA GLU A 116 -21.40 4.90 -16.36
C GLU A 116 -20.39 4.07 -15.54
N GLY A 117 -19.11 4.14 -15.93
CA GLY A 117 -18.04 3.36 -15.33
C GLY A 117 -18.12 1.85 -15.63
N TYR A 118 -18.79 1.43 -16.70
CA TYR A 118 -18.98 0.02 -17.05
C TYR A 118 -17.68 -0.81 -16.96
N SER A 119 -16.61 -0.32 -17.59
CA SER A 119 -15.31 -0.99 -17.60
C SER A 119 -14.67 -1.08 -16.22
N VAL A 120 -14.83 -0.05 -15.38
CA VAL A 120 -14.33 -0.03 -13.99
C VAL A 120 -15.04 -1.09 -13.16
N LYS A 121 -16.37 -1.16 -13.25
CA LYS A 121 -17.17 -2.17 -12.55
C LYS A 121 -16.86 -3.60 -13.02
N LEU A 122 -16.55 -3.77 -14.31
CA LEU A 122 -16.05 -5.06 -14.83
C LEU A 122 -14.70 -5.44 -14.21
N VAL A 123 -13.76 -4.50 -14.13
CA VAL A 123 -12.45 -4.74 -13.50
C VAL A 123 -12.58 -5.13 -12.04
N GLU A 124 -13.40 -4.41 -11.27
CA GLU A 124 -13.68 -4.73 -9.86
C GLU A 124 -14.23 -6.15 -9.69
N LYS A 125 -15.11 -6.59 -10.60
CA LYS A 125 -15.81 -7.86 -10.47
C LYS A 125 -15.04 -9.06 -11.00
N VAL A 126 -14.37 -8.93 -12.14
CA VAL A 126 -13.74 -10.06 -12.86
C VAL A 126 -12.28 -9.80 -13.24
N GLY A 127 -11.70 -8.66 -12.89
CA GLY A 127 -10.33 -8.31 -13.26
C GLY A 127 -9.26 -9.25 -12.68
N TYR A 128 -9.53 -9.89 -11.55
CA TYR A 128 -8.65 -10.91 -10.97
C TYR A 128 -8.52 -12.17 -11.83
N LEU A 129 -9.37 -12.36 -12.84
CA LEU A 129 -9.29 -13.47 -13.80
C LEU A 129 -8.29 -13.23 -14.92
N MET A 130 -7.79 -12.01 -15.07
CA MET A 130 -6.80 -11.68 -16.11
C MET A 130 -5.46 -12.37 -15.80
N GLY A 131 -4.86 -12.98 -16.81
CA GLY A 131 -3.50 -13.54 -16.72
C GLY A 131 -2.44 -12.45 -16.50
N ARG A 132 -1.29 -12.84 -15.96
CA ARG A 132 -0.20 -11.92 -15.60
C ARG A 132 0.17 -10.98 -16.74
N ASP A 133 0.57 -11.50 -17.89
CA ASP A 133 1.06 -10.68 -19.00
C ASP A 133 -0.01 -9.76 -19.57
N VAL A 134 -1.26 -10.20 -19.54
CA VAL A 134 -2.43 -9.40 -19.96
C VAL A 134 -2.58 -8.17 -19.07
N ARG A 135 -2.44 -8.31 -17.74
CA ARG A 135 -2.52 -7.17 -16.80
C ARG A 135 -1.42 -6.15 -17.08
N GLY A 136 -0.18 -6.60 -17.29
CA GLY A 136 0.95 -5.72 -17.59
C GLY A 136 0.70 -4.89 -18.86
N LEU A 137 0.18 -5.52 -19.91
CA LEU A 137 -0.12 -4.86 -21.16
C LEU A 137 -1.32 -3.91 -21.08
N ILE A 138 -2.34 -4.24 -20.27
CA ILE A 138 -3.47 -3.35 -20.00
C ILE A 138 -3.00 -2.10 -19.25
N LEU A 139 -2.11 -2.24 -18.27
CA LEU A 139 -1.54 -1.09 -17.55
C LEU A 139 -0.81 -0.14 -18.50
N GLU A 140 0.02 -0.68 -19.40
CA GLU A 140 0.69 0.08 -20.45
C GLU A 140 -0.32 0.80 -21.35
N ALA A 141 -1.36 0.09 -21.80
CA ALA A 141 -2.44 0.70 -22.59
C ALA A 141 -3.16 1.83 -21.85
N CYS A 142 -3.43 1.67 -20.54
CA CYS A 142 -4.09 2.69 -19.75
C CYS A 142 -3.25 3.96 -19.63
N ILE A 143 -1.92 3.83 -19.53
CA ILE A 143 -1.00 4.98 -19.49
C ILE A 143 -0.95 5.67 -20.86
N VAL A 144 -0.74 4.90 -21.93
CA VAL A 144 -0.61 5.42 -23.31
C VAL A 144 -1.88 6.12 -23.77
N LEU A 145 -3.04 5.52 -23.49
CA LEU A 145 -4.34 6.04 -23.87
C LEU A 145 -4.95 6.98 -22.83
N GLU A 146 -4.29 7.19 -21.68
CA GLU A 146 -4.79 8.04 -20.59
C GLU A 146 -6.19 7.61 -20.10
N LEU A 147 -6.33 6.31 -19.82
CA LEU A 147 -7.53 5.66 -19.26
C LEU A 147 -7.42 5.57 -17.74
N TRP A 148 -7.43 6.74 -17.10
CA TRP A 148 -7.10 6.89 -15.68
C TRP A 148 -8.06 6.16 -14.74
N ASP A 149 -9.36 6.16 -15.03
CA ASP A 149 -10.36 5.50 -14.17
C ASP A 149 -10.17 3.98 -14.15
N VAL A 150 -9.79 3.39 -15.29
CA VAL A 150 -9.46 1.97 -15.38
C VAL A 150 -8.16 1.69 -14.63
N LEU A 151 -7.15 2.55 -14.76
CA LEU A 151 -5.88 2.42 -14.05
C LEU A 151 -6.07 2.50 -12.53
N GLU A 152 -6.88 3.45 -12.05
CA GLU A 152 -7.29 3.55 -10.65
C GLU A 152 -7.91 2.23 -10.17
N SER A 153 -8.87 1.69 -10.92
CA SER A 153 -9.51 0.42 -10.59
C SER A 153 -8.49 -0.73 -10.51
N LEU A 154 -7.51 -0.80 -11.41
CA LEU A 154 -6.45 -1.81 -11.37
C LEU A 154 -5.57 -1.67 -10.11
N ILE A 155 -5.25 -0.44 -9.70
CA ILE A 155 -4.44 -0.17 -8.50
C ILE A 155 -5.21 -0.55 -7.24
N VAL A 156 -6.44 -0.04 -7.08
CA VAL A 156 -7.29 -0.28 -5.90
C VAL A 156 -7.61 -1.76 -5.72
N ASN A 157 -7.85 -2.49 -6.81
CA ASN A 157 -8.10 -3.94 -6.79
C ASN A 157 -6.82 -4.79 -6.73
N LYS A 158 -5.64 -4.18 -6.52
CA LYS A 158 -4.34 -4.86 -6.39
C LYS A 158 -4.01 -5.77 -7.59
N LEU A 159 -4.39 -5.32 -8.79
CA LEU A 159 -4.15 -6.03 -10.04
C LEU A 159 -2.83 -5.61 -10.71
N VAL A 160 -2.10 -4.67 -10.12
CA VAL A 160 -0.77 -4.25 -10.58
C VAL A 160 0.28 -5.28 -10.17
N LEU A 161 1.01 -5.77 -11.16
CA LEU A 161 2.10 -6.71 -10.94
C LEU A 161 3.36 -5.97 -10.51
N HIS A 162 4.12 -6.57 -9.60
CA HIS A 162 5.42 -6.06 -9.14
C HIS A 162 6.34 -5.65 -10.31
N SER A 163 6.46 -6.48 -11.35
CA SER A 163 7.30 -6.20 -12.52
C SER A 163 6.90 -4.95 -13.32
N CYS A 164 5.68 -4.42 -13.11
CA CYS A 164 5.17 -3.24 -13.79
C CYS A 164 5.25 -1.97 -12.90
N VAL A 165 5.51 -2.10 -11.59
CA VAL A 165 5.43 -0.98 -10.65
C VAL A 165 6.43 0.12 -10.98
N SER A 166 7.68 -0.23 -11.30
CA SER A 166 8.72 0.76 -11.65
C SER A 166 8.30 1.64 -12.83
N ASN A 167 7.88 1.00 -13.93
CA ASN A 167 7.40 1.70 -15.11
C ASN A 167 6.13 2.50 -14.81
N LEU A 168 5.21 1.96 -14.02
CA LEU A 168 4.00 2.66 -13.61
C LEU A 168 4.33 3.95 -12.86
N VAL A 169 5.14 3.88 -11.80
CA VAL A 169 5.49 5.03 -10.96
C VAL A 169 6.20 6.11 -11.79
N ASN A 170 7.17 5.74 -12.62
CA ASN A 170 7.88 6.70 -13.47
C ASN A 170 6.92 7.41 -14.44
N ASN A 171 6.04 6.66 -15.12
CA ASN A 171 5.04 7.24 -16.01
C ASN A 171 4.03 8.13 -15.29
N LEU A 172 3.60 7.76 -14.07
CA LEU A 172 2.67 8.57 -13.29
C LEU A 172 3.32 9.88 -12.80
N ILE A 173 4.61 9.86 -12.46
CA ILE A 173 5.38 11.07 -12.13
C ILE A 173 5.49 11.96 -13.37
N GLU A 174 5.87 11.39 -14.52
CA GLU A 174 6.00 12.12 -15.79
C GLU A 174 4.67 12.76 -16.23
N LYS A 175 3.58 11.99 -16.13
CA LYS A 175 2.20 12.44 -16.42
C LYS A 175 1.56 13.22 -15.27
N ARG A 176 2.27 13.39 -14.16
CA ARG A 176 1.88 14.17 -12.97
C ARG A 176 0.56 13.71 -12.36
N ARG A 177 0.28 12.41 -12.36
CA ARG A 177 -0.94 11.83 -11.75
C ARG A 177 -0.73 11.54 -10.28
N SER A 178 -0.61 12.59 -9.47
CA SER A 178 -0.33 12.48 -8.04
C SER A 178 -1.40 11.71 -7.26
N ASP A 179 -2.65 11.83 -7.70
CA ASP A 179 -3.78 11.04 -7.21
C ASP A 179 -3.53 9.53 -7.34
N LEU A 180 -3.06 9.09 -8.51
CA LEU A 180 -2.74 7.69 -8.76
C LEU A 180 -1.46 7.26 -8.04
N ILE A 181 -0.47 8.14 -7.89
CA ILE A 181 0.74 7.85 -7.09
C ILE A 181 0.35 7.59 -5.63
N VAL A 182 -0.54 8.40 -5.05
CA VAL A 182 -1.07 8.17 -3.70
C VAL A 182 -1.79 6.82 -3.62
N LEU A 183 -2.58 6.45 -4.63
CA LEU A 183 -3.20 5.12 -4.67
C LEU A 183 -2.16 3.99 -4.76
N CYS A 184 -1.06 4.17 -5.50
CA CYS A 184 0.03 3.20 -5.51
C CYS A 184 0.57 2.98 -4.10
N VAL A 185 0.90 4.05 -3.37
CA VAL A 185 1.37 3.97 -1.97
C VAL A 185 0.35 3.26 -1.07
N LYS A 186 -0.95 3.47 -1.30
CA LYS A 186 -2.01 2.90 -0.46
C LYS A 186 -2.27 1.42 -0.71
N HIS A 187 -2.16 0.97 -1.96
CA HIS A 187 -2.68 -0.34 -2.37
C HIS A 187 -1.62 -1.33 -2.84
N ILE A 188 -0.44 -0.87 -3.26
CA ILE A 188 0.64 -1.74 -3.75
C ILE A 188 1.57 -2.07 -2.57
N GLY A 189 1.66 -3.36 -2.24
CA GLY A 189 2.46 -3.88 -1.12
C GLY A 189 3.97 -3.88 -1.37
N ASP A 190 4.38 -4.23 -2.59
CA ASP A 190 5.78 -4.50 -2.92
C ASP A 190 6.40 -3.37 -3.77
N ILE A 191 6.31 -2.12 -3.29
CA ILE A 191 7.00 -0.99 -3.94
C ILE A 191 8.47 -1.06 -3.56
N GLN A 192 9.38 -1.10 -4.54
CA GLN A 192 10.81 -1.21 -4.23
C GLN A 192 11.38 0.15 -3.80
N THR A 193 12.59 0.10 -3.22
CA THR A 193 13.28 1.27 -2.69
C THR A 193 13.45 2.39 -3.72
N TYR A 194 13.74 2.05 -4.97
CA TYR A 194 13.90 3.04 -6.03
C TYR A 194 12.59 3.81 -6.29
N GLU A 195 11.46 3.11 -6.38
CA GLU A 195 10.17 3.75 -6.59
C GLU A 195 9.75 4.60 -5.38
N ILE A 196 9.99 4.11 -4.16
CA ILE A 196 9.74 4.89 -2.94
C ILE A 196 10.59 6.16 -2.93
N MET A 197 11.87 6.08 -3.31
CA MET A 197 12.75 7.25 -3.45
C MET A 197 12.19 8.26 -4.46
N CYS A 198 11.75 7.79 -5.64
CA CYS A 198 11.14 8.66 -6.65
C CYS A 198 9.86 9.35 -6.14
N ILE A 199 8.99 8.60 -5.47
CA ILE A 199 7.75 9.13 -4.87
C ILE A 199 8.06 10.16 -3.77
N LEU A 200 9.00 9.84 -2.88
CA LEU A 200 9.43 10.73 -1.80
C LEU A 200 9.92 12.07 -2.36
N LYS A 201 10.84 12.03 -3.33
CA LYS A 201 11.37 13.26 -3.96
C LYS A 201 10.28 14.07 -4.65
N TYR A 202 9.38 13.40 -5.36
CA TYR A 202 8.25 14.03 -6.03
C TYR A 202 7.32 14.76 -5.05
N PHE A 203 7.06 14.19 -3.88
CA PHE A 203 6.23 14.83 -2.84
C PHE A 203 6.96 15.92 -2.05
N LEU A 204 8.28 15.81 -1.86
CA LEU A 204 9.06 16.84 -1.14
C LEU A 204 9.22 18.12 -1.95
N CYS A 205 9.40 18.00 -3.27
CA CYS A 205 9.69 19.13 -4.15
C CYS A 205 8.85 19.02 -5.45
N PRO A 206 7.51 19.14 -5.38
CA PRO A 206 6.69 19.09 -6.58
C PRO A 206 6.94 20.30 -7.48
N SER A 207 6.96 20.07 -8.79
CA SER A 207 6.91 21.16 -9.77
C SER A 207 5.57 21.89 -9.72
N LYS A 208 5.48 23.10 -10.30
CA LYS A 208 4.23 23.88 -10.32
C LYS A 208 3.05 23.08 -10.86
N GLU A 209 3.17 22.44 -12.02
CA GLU A 209 2.03 21.65 -12.55
C GLU A 209 1.86 20.32 -11.81
N GLY A 210 2.89 19.82 -11.11
CA GLY A 210 2.76 18.69 -10.19
C GLY A 210 1.97 19.05 -8.92
N TYR A 211 2.04 20.31 -8.47
CA TYR A 211 1.22 20.81 -7.37
C TYR A 211 -0.26 20.89 -7.75
N GLU A 212 -0.56 21.34 -8.97
CA GLU A 212 -1.94 21.44 -9.49
C GLU A 212 -2.64 20.09 -9.56
N SER A 213 -1.93 19.02 -9.91
CA SER A 213 -2.50 17.68 -9.97
C SER A 213 -2.72 17.02 -8.61
N MET A 214 -2.10 17.53 -7.54
CA MET A 214 -2.36 17.08 -6.17
C MET A 214 -3.68 17.63 -5.60
N VAL A 215 -4.33 18.59 -6.26
CA VAL A 215 -5.58 19.23 -5.76
C VAL A 215 -6.69 18.21 -5.48
N SER A 216 -6.77 17.11 -6.24
CA SER A 216 -7.70 16.00 -5.98
C SER A 216 -7.46 15.34 -4.63
N VAL A 217 -6.20 15.19 -4.20
CA VAL A 217 -5.83 14.67 -2.87
C VAL A 217 -6.37 15.61 -1.80
N ARG A 218 -6.18 16.93 -1.95
CA ARG A 218 -6.78 17.90 -1.02
C ARG A 218 -8.30 17.78 -0.95
N LYS A 219 -8.98 17.62 -2.08
CA LYS A 219 -10.44 17.42 -2.11
C LYS A 219 -10.89 16.14 -1.38
N ASP A 220 -10.13 15.05 -1.49
CA ASP A 220 -10.41 13.82 -0.72
C ASP A 220 -10.28 14.07 0.78
N TRP A 221 -9.20 14.72 1.22
CA TRP A 221 -9.03 15.11 2.61
C TRP A 221 -10.14 16.05 3.12
N GLU A 222 -10.56 17.03 2.32
CA GLU A 222 -11.67 17.93 2.64
C GLU A 222 -12.99 17.18 2.79
N SER A 223 -13.28 16.25 1.87
CA SER A 223 -14.45 15.38 1.94
C SER A 223 -14.45 14.55 3.24
N GLN A 224 -13.30 14.00 3.62
CA GLN A 224 -13.15 13.23 4.85
C GLN A 224 -13.26 14.10 6.12
N ALA A 225 -12.76 15.34 6.08
CA ALA A 225 -12.92 16.30 7.16
C ALA A 225 -14.39 16.69 7.35
N LEU A 226 -15.13 16.95 6.27
CA LEU A 226 -16.57 17.20 6.30
C LEU A 226 -17.33 16.00 6.87
N LEU A 227 -17.01 14.79 6.40
CA LEU A 227 -17.58 13.57 6.93
C LEU A 227 -17.31 13.43 8.45
N ALA A 228 -16.12 13.78 8.91
CA ALA A 228 -15.78 13.73 10.35
C ALA A 228 -16.68 14.67 11.17
N ILE A 229 -16.90 15.91 10.68
CA ILE A 229 -17.80 16.89 11.29
C ILE A 229 -19.24 16.36 11.34
N GLU A 230 -19.72 15.76 10.24
CA GLU A 230 -21.04 15.13 10.18
C GLU A 230 -21.17 14.02 11.22
N LYS A 231 -20.16 13.15 11.35
CA LYS A 231 -20.18 12.05 12.34
C LYS A 231 -20.22 12.55 13.77
N VAL A 232 -19.50 13.63 14.12
CA VAL A 232 -19.57 14.19 15.48
C VAL A 232 -20.92 14.85 15.77
N SER A 233 -21.57 15.37 14.73
CA SER A 233 -22.88 16.06 14.84
C SER A 233 -24.07 15.09 14.86
N ASP A 234 -23.85 13.81 14.54
CA ASP A 234 -24.91 12.79 14.49
C ASP A 234 -25.36 12.37 15.90
N LYS A 235 -26.57 12.82 16.25
CA LYS A 235 -27.21 12.53 17.55
C LYS A 235 -27.62 11.06 17.72
N ASN A 236 -27.62 10.28 16.65
CA ASN A 236 -28.02 8.86 16.69
C ASN A 236 -26.85 7.91 16.99
N LEU A 237 -25.62 8.42 17.11
CA LEU A 237 -24.47 7.59 17.44
C LEU A 237 -24.51 7.11 18.88
N THR A 238 -24.14 5.84 19.09
CA THR A 238 -23.87 5.32 20.43
C THR A 238 -22.70 6.06 21.06
N ALA A 239 -22.66 6.14 22.39
CA ALA A 239 -21.59 6.85 23.12
C ALA A 239 -20.17 6.41 22.69
N LYS A 240 -19.98 5.11 22.43
CA LYS A 240 -18.72 4.55 21.93
C LYS A 240 -18.37 5.08 20.53
N LYS A 241 -19.32 5.11 19.59
CA LYS A 241 -19.09 5.65 18.23
C LYS A 241 -18.86 7.17 18.25
N LEU A 242 -19.56 7.87 19.13
CA LEU A 242 -19.38 9.31 19.32
C LEU A 242 -17.98 9.66 19.85
N SER A 243 -17.44 8.87 20.80
CA SER A 243 -16.05 9.01 21.25
C SER A 243 -15.07 8.83 20.09
N VAL A 244 -15.20 7.75 19.30
CA VAL A 244 -14.36 7.52 18.12
C VAL A 244 -14.47 8.66 17.11
N ALA A 245 -15.68 9.19 16.89
CA ALA A 245 -15.90 10.31 15.98
C ALA A 245 -15.19 11.59 16.44
N ARG A 246 -15.20 11.89 17.74
CA ARG A 246 -14.48 13.04 18.32
C ARG A 246 -12.98 12.90 18.15
N ASP A 247 -12.43 11.73 18.50
CA ASP A 247 -10.99 11.47 18.39
C ASP A 247 -10.54 11.54 16.92
N ALA A 248 -11.31 10.93 16.01
CA ALA A 248 -11.04 10.97 14.57
C ALA A 248 -11.13 12.38 14.00
N SER A 249 -12.10 13.19 14.44
CA SER A 249 -12.25 14.58 13.97
C SER A 249 -11.09 15.45 14.41
N LEU A 250 -10.63 15.31 15.66
CA LEU A 250 -9.43 16.01 16.13
C LEU A 250 -8.19 15.57 15.36
N LEU A 251 -8.03 14.27 15.11
CA LEU A 251 -6.92 13.72 14.34
C LEU A 251 -6.92 14.26 12.90
N VAL A 252 -8.06 14.24 12.21
CA VAL A 252 -8.19 14.77 10.84
C VAL A 252 -7.96 16.28 10.81
N MET A 253 -8.50 17.03 11.78
CA MET A 253 -8.25 18.47 11.89
C MET A 253 -6.75 18.76 12.02
N VAL A 254 -6.06 18.06 12.93
CA VAL A 254 -4.62 18.23 13.15
C VAL A 254 -3.80 17.89 11.91
N ALA A 255 -4.18 16.82 11.19
CA ALA A 255 -3.51 16.36 9.99
C ALA A 255 -3.79 17.23 8.76
N TYR A 256 -4.92 17.93 8.69
CA TYR A 256 -5.26 18.77 7.55
C TYR A 256 -4.78 20.22 7.73
N ASP A 257 -5.00 20.81 8.90
CA ASP A 257 -4.77 22.23 9.14
C ASP A 257 -3.27 22.62 9.07
N GLY A 258 -2.95 23.65 8.29
CA GLY A 258 -1.59 24.17 8.16
C GLY A 258 -0.63 23.34 7.30
N PHE A 259 -1.11 22.24 6.72
CA PHE A 259 -0.35 21.43 5.76
C PHE A 259 -0.70 21.80 4.31
N SER A 260 0.33 21.89 3.48
CA SER A 260 0.20 22.03 2.03
C SER A 260 -0.26 20.71 1.41
N VAL A 261 -0.73 20.75 0.16
CA VAL A 261 -1.22 19.54 -0.52
C VAL A 261 -0.12 18.47 -0.68
N SER A 262 1.12 18.88 -0.96
CA SER A 262 2.25 17.96 -1.08
C SER A 262 2.59 17.29 0.25
N GLU A 263 2.42 18.00 1.36
CA GLU A 263 2.55 17.43 2.70
C GLU A 263 1.44 16.43 3.02
N LEU A 264 0.21 16.66 2.53
CA LEU A 264 -0.86 15.65 2.62
C LEU A 264 -0.50 14.37 1.85
N CYS A 265 0.23 14.47 0.74
CA CYS A 265 0.76 13.32 0.03
C CYS A 265 1.84 12.59 0.84
N LEU A 266 2.73 13.33 1.52
CA LEU A 266 3.76 12.77 2.41
C LEU A 266 3.16 11.99 3.59
N HIS A 267 1.98 12.38 4.08
CA HIS A 267 1.27 11.64 5.14
C HIS A 267 1.09 10.17 4.78
N TYR A 268 0.65 9.88 3.54
CA TYR A 268 0.44 8.50 3.09
C TYR A 268 1.74 7.71 3.09
N LEU A 269 2.86 8.33 2.72
CA LEU A 269 4.16 7.66 2.65
C LEU A 269 4.69 7.36 4.05
N LEU A 270 4.64 8.33 4.96
CA LEU A 270 5.11 8.17 6.35
C LEU A 270 4.25 7.18 7.15
N ALA A 271 2.94 7.16 6.92
CA ALA A 271 2.02 6.22 7.56
C ALA A 271 1.98 4.83 6.88
N SER A 272 2.65 4.66 5.73
CA SER A 272 2.61 3.41 4.99
C SER A 272 3.33 2.29 5.72
N LYS A 273 2.64 1.15 5.86
CA LYS A 273 3.22 -0.07 6.44
C LYS A 273 4.17 -0.80 5.49
N ASN A 274 4.21 -0.40 4.22
CA ASN A 274 5.06 -1.01 3.20
C ASN A 274 6.46 -0.39 3.17
N VAL A 275 6.70 0.66 3.98
CA VAL A 275 7.98 1.38 4.04
C VAL A 275 8.65 1.06 5.37
N ASP A 276 9.58 0.11 5.35
CA ASP A 276 10.41 -0.19 6.51
C ASP A 276 11.57 0.81 6.68
N ASP A 277 12.25 0.72 7.82
CA ASP A 277 13.32 1.66 8.18
C ASP A 277 14.54 1.55 7.26
N VAL A 278 14.83 0.36 6.72
CA VAL A 278 15.97 0.16 5.81
C VAL A 278 15.71 0.83 4.47
N ILE A 279 14.50 0.64 3.93
CA ILE A 279 14.04 1.27 2.70
C ILE A 279 14.01 2.79 2.89
N LEU A 280 13.42 3.27 4.00
CA LEU A 280 13.29 4.69 4.26
C LEU A 280 14.66 5.37 4.45
N ALA A 281 15.57 4.78 5.23
CA ALA A 281 16.93 5.26 5.41
C ALA A 281 17.67 5.35 4.07
N SER A 282 17.60 4.29 3.25
CA SER A 282 18.18 4.28 1.91
C SER A 282 17.64 5.41 1.03
N CYS A 283 16.33 5.67 1.05
CA CYS A 283 15.72 6.77 0.31
C CYS A 283 16.18 8.15 0.85
N ILE A 284 16.21 8.31 2.17
CA ILE A 284 16.65 9.54 2.84
C ILE A 284 18.10 9.84 2.49
N SER A 285 18.99 8.85 2.47
CA SER A 285 20.42 9.00 2.09
C SER A 285 20.63 9.64 0.71
N LYS A 286 19.62 9.57 -0.18
CA LYS A 286 19.66 10.09 -1.55
C LYS A 286 19.04 11.47 -1.72
N LEU A 287 18.52 12.08 -0.66
CA LEU A 287 17.93 13.40 -0.71
C LEU A 287 19.02 14.48 -0.83
N ASN A 288 18.75 15.51 -1.63
CA ASN A 288 19.59 16.71 -1.70
C ASN A 288 19.21 17.71 -0.59
N GLY A 289 19.95 18.82 -0.46
CA GLY A 289 19.73 19.82 0.59
C GLY A 289 18.33 20.44 0.61
N LEU A 290 17.75 20.74 -0.57
CA LEU A 290 16.39 21.29 -0.67
C LEU A 290 15.33 20.25 -0.27
N GLU A 291 15.46 19.02 -0.77
CA GLU A 291 14.58 17.90 -0.42
C GLU A 291 14.66 17.60 1.09
N MET A 292 15.87 17.60 1.64
CA MET A 292 16.12 17.40 3.07
C MET A 292 15.47 18.49 3.92
N MET A 293 15.63 19.76 3.54
CA MET A 293 15.02 20.88 4.24
C MET A 293 13.49 20.75 4.26
N SER A 294 12.87 20.45 3.11
CA SER A 294 11.43 20.22 3.03
C SER A 294 10.97 19.10 3.95
N LEU A 295 11.72 18.00 4.05
CA LEU A 295 11.40 16.89 4.94
C LEU A 295 11.50 17.30 6.41
N ILE A 296 12.57 17.99 6.81
CA ILE A 296 12.77 18.48 8.18
C ILE A 296 11.66 19.45 8.58
N GLN A 297 11.28 20.38 7.69
CA GLN A 297 10.19 21.31 7.93
C GLN A 297 8.85 20.58 8.12
N HIS A 298 8.58 19.56 7.29
CA HIS A 298 7.39 18.73 7.42
C HIS A 298 7.33 18.00 8.78
N LEU A 299 8.42 17.34 9.17
CA LEU A 299 8.52 16.62 10.45
C LEU A 299 8.42 17.60 11.63
N SER A 300 9.05 18.78 11.53
CA SER A 300 8.95 19.85 12.54
C SER A 300 7.51 20.32 12.73
N LYS A 301 6.73 20.49 11.66
CA LYS A 301 5.30 20.83 11.76
C LYS A 301 4.52 19.75 12.51
N TRP A 302 4.77 18.47 12.22
CA TRP A 302 4.15 17.37 12.94
C TRP A 302 4.48 17.37 14.44
N LEU A 303 5.76 17.57 14.80
CA LEU A 303 6.15 17.64 16.22
C LEU A 303 5.48 18.83 16.94
N LYS A 304 5.37 19.99 16.30
CA LYS A 304 4.61 21.14 16.84
C LYS A 304 3.14 20.81 17.07
N LYS A 305 2.52 20.06 16.15
CA LYS A 305 1.12 19.62 16.30
C LYS A 305 0.97 18.65 17.46
N TYR A 306 1.86 17.68 17.62
CA TYR A 306 1.81 16.72 18.72
C TYR A 306 2.10 17.35 20.08
N GLU A 307 3.00 18.33 20.14
CA GLU A 307 3.22 19.12 21.37
C GLU A 307 1.98 19.93 21.74
N ARG A 308 1.31 20.55 20.76
CA ARG A 308 0.12 21.38 20.98
C ARG A 308 -1.14 20.56 21.30
N PHE A 309 -1.24 19.35 20.76
CA PHE A 309 -2.41 18.48 20.87
C PHE A 309 -2.02 17.07 21.36
N PRO A 310 -1.50 16.94 22.60
CA PRO A 310 -0.99 15.66 23.13
C PRO A 310 -2.08 14.57 23.26
N GLN A 311 -3.35 14.95 23.27
CA GLN A 311 -4.49 14.02 23.30
C GLN A 311 -4.75 13.31 21.96
N VAL A 312 -4.16 13.80 20.86
CA VAL A 312 -4.39 13.24 19.53
C VAL A 312 -3.57 11.96 19.38
N SER A 313 -4.26 10.88 19.03
CA SER A 313 -3.67 9.56 18.86
C SER A 313 -4.19 8.87 17.60
N PRO A 314 -3.45 7.88 17.03
CA PRO A 314 -3.90 7.14 15.86
C PRO A 314 -5.27 6.48 16.10
N CYS A 315 -6.21 6.71 15.18
CA CYS A 315 -7.59 6.21 15.29
C CYS A 315 -7.99 5.32 14.10
N PRO A 316 -7.33 4.15 13.88
CA PRO A 316 -7.60 3.30 12.72
C PRO A 316 -9.03 2.72 12.73
N LYS A 317 -9.65 2.60 13.90
CA LYS A 317 -11.04 2.12 14.05
C LYS A 317 -12.07 3.06 13.40
N ALA A 318 -11.72 4.33 13.17
CA ALA A 318 -12.61 5.29 12.52
C ALA A 318 -12.93 4.92 11.07
N SER A 319 -11.98 4.30 10.37
CA SER A 319 -12.17 3.83 8.99
C SER A 319 -13.29 2.78 8.90
N SER A 320 -13.22 1.73 9.72
CA SER A 320 -14.24 0.66 9.70
C SER A 320 -15.56 1.03 10.38
N LEU A 321 -15.54 1.84 11.44
CA LEU A 321 -16.75 2.19 12.21
C LEU A 321 -17.52 3.39 11.64
N LEU A 322 -16.82 4.33 11.02
CA LEU A 322 -17.36 5.63 10.62
C LEU A 322 -17.14 5.95 9.14
N GLY A 323 -16.37 5.15 8.41
CA GLY A 323 -16.02 5.39 7.01
C GLY A 323 -14.91 6.44 6.82
N LEU A 324 -14.24 6.86 7.88
CA LEU A 324 -13.16 7.87 7.86
C LEU A 324 -11.83 7.21 7.46
N LYS A 325 -11.67 6.97 6.16
CA LYS A 325 -10.55 6.20 5.59
C LYS A 325 -9.20 6.88 5.78
N VAL A 326 -9.15 8.21 5.79
CA VAL A 326 -7.90 8.98 5.98
C VAL A 326 -7.26 8.76 7.34
N CYS A 327 -8.02 8.33 8.37
CA CYS A 327 -7.46 8.08 9.69
C CYS A 327 -6.44 6.93 9.73
N GLU A 328 -6.41 6.06 8.72
CA GLU A 328 -5.38 5.02 8.57
C GLU A 328 -4.07 5.55 7.98
N TRP A 329 -4.09 6.77 7.42
CA TRP A 329 -2.99 7.36 6.64
C TRP A 329 -2.46 8.64 7.29
N ILE A 330 -2.76 8.86 8.57
CA ILE A 330 -2.23 9.97 9.37
C ILE A 330 -1.00 9.46 10.12
N PRO A 331 0.20 10.03 9.89
CA PRO A 331 1.43 9.61 10.56
C PRO A 331 1.31 9.75 12.06
N SER A 332 1.62 8.70 12.81
CA SER A 332 1.68 8.76 14.27
C SER A 332 2.90 9.54 14.75
N LEU A 333 2.93 9.95 16.03
CA LEU A 333 4.14 10.53 16.63
C LEU A 333 5.34 9.57 16.50
N GLN A 334 5.11 8.26 16.60
CA GLN A 334 6.15 7.26 16.40
C GLN A 334 6.71 7.29 14.98
N ASP A 335 5.86 7.41 13.95
CA ASP A 335 6.31 7.50 12.55
C ASP A 335 7.17 8.74 12.32
N VAL A 336 6.76 9.87 12.89
CA VAL A 336 7.47 11.16 12.75
C VAL A 336 8.82 11.12 13.46
N VAL A 337 8.88 10.65 14.72
CA VAL A 337 10.12 10.54 15.49
C VAL A 337 11.07 9.52 14.85
N ARG A 338 10.55 8.39 14.37
CA ARG A 338 11.30 7.38 13.64
C ARG A 338 11.95 7.96 12.38
N CYS A 339 11.16 8.62 11.52
CA CYS A 339 11.67 9.25 10.31
C CYS A 339 12.71 10.33 10.61
N LEU A 340 12.48 11.15 11.65
CA LEU A 340 13.44 12.14 12.11
C LEU A 340 14.76 11.52 12.58
N GLY A 341 14.70 10.40 13.32
CA GLY A 341 15.89 9.65 13.71
C GLY A 341 16.72 9.24 12.51
N LEU A 342 16.08 8.67 11.48
CA LEU A 342 16.74 8.28 10.22
C LEU A 342 17.35 9.48 9.48
N VAL A 343 16.69 10.64 9.48
CA VAL A 343 17.26 11.88 8.90
C VAL A 343 18.57 12.26 9.60
N ILE A 344 18.59 12.20 10.93
CA ILE A 344 19.78 12.51 11.71
C ILE A 344 20.87 11.46 11.45
N ASP A 345 20.53 10.18 11.48
CA ASP A 345 21.49 9.08 11.30
C ASP A 345 22.16 9.14 9.92
N GLU A 346 21.39 9.37 8.85
CA GLU A 346 21.89 9.37 7.47
C GLU A 346 22.62 10.66 7.08
N HIS A 347 22.26 11.81 7.68
CA HIS A 347 22.76 13.13 7.24
C HIS A 347 23.39 13.99 8.33
N PHE A 348 23.74 13.42 9.49
CA PHE A 348 24.29 14.16 10.63
C PHE A 348 25.38 15.18 10.23
N SER A 349 26.39 14.72 9.49
CA SER A 349 27.51 15.59 9.07
C SER A 349 27.03 16.76 8.23
N SER A 350 26.16 16.53 7.26
CA SER A 350 25.60 17.59 6.41
C SER A 350 24.77 18.59 7.22
N LEU A 351 23.92 18.08 8.12
CA LEU A 351 23.05 18.88 8.97
C LEU A 351 23.83 19.80 9.92
N VAL A 352 24.96 19.32 10.45
CA VAL A 352 25.82 20.11 11.34
C VAL A 352 26.70 21.09 10.58
N LEU A 353 27.20 20.72 9.39
CA LEU A 353 28.14 21.56 8.64
C LEU A 353 27.47 22.70 7.87
N HIS A 354 26.20 22.55 7.47
CA HIS A 354 25.51 23.54 6.65
C HIS A 354 24.60 24.46 7.49
N PRO A 355 24.89 25.77 7.59
CA PRO A 355 24.15 26.71 8.45
C PRO A 355 22.66 26.85 8.13
N GLU A 356 22.27 26.55 6.90
CA GLU A 356 20.86 26.60 6.45
C GLU A 356 19.93 25.71 7.29
N PHE A 357 20.45 24.62 7.90
CA PHE A 357 19.65 23.73 8.75
C PHE A 357 19.63 24.14 10.22
N HIS A 358 20.51 25.04 10.67
CA HIS A 358 20.77 25.21 12.11
C HIS A 358 19.60 25.77 12.90
N GLU A 359 18.87 26.76 12.37
CA GLU A 359 17.70 27.33 13.05
C GLU A 359 16.58 26.29 13.19
N GLU A 360 16.29 25.59 12.09
CA GLU A 360 15.26 24.54 12.03
C GLU A 360 15.59 23.38 12.98
N LEU A 361 16.85 22.93 13.01
CA LEU A 361 17.32 21.90 13.93
C LEU A 361 17.28 22.36 15.39
N ARG A 362 17.60 23.63 15.67
CA ARG A 362 17.50 24.19 17.03
C ARG A 362 16.05 24.21 17.50
N SER A 363 15.12 24.68 16.65
CA SER A 363 13.69 24.66 16.95
C SER A 363 13.20 23.23 17.20
N LEU A 364 13.62 22.30 16.35
CA LEU A 364 13.22 20.89 16.44
C LEU A 364 13.79 20.20 17.69
N GLY A 365 15.03 20.51 18.08
CA GLY A 365 15.63 20.04 19.33
C GLY A 365 14.87 20.50 20.57
N GLY A 366 14.33 21.73 20.55
CA GLY A 366 13.44 22.24 21.60
C GLY A 366 12.14 21.45 21.73
N LEU A 367 11.47 21.21 20.59
CA LEU A 367 10.23 20.41 20.53
C LEU A 367 10.45 18.97 20.99
N ALA A 368 11.52 18.33 20.50
CA ALA A 368 11.87 16.96 20.87
C ALA A 368 12.17 16.85 22.38
N SER A 369 12.85 17.84 22.95
CA SER A 369 13.15 17.89 24.39
C SER A 369 11.89 18.04 25.24
N SER A 370 10.96 18.89 24.82
CA SER A 370 9.64 19.09 25.44
C SER A 370 8.82 17.80 25.43
N LEU A 371 8.65 17.19 24.25
CA LEU A 371 7.93 15.92 24.09
C LEU A 371 8.58 14.77 24.87
N ALA A 372 9.92 14.69 24.91
CA ALA A 372 10.63 13.67 25.67
C ALA A 372 10.49 13.87 27.20
N ALA A 373 10.40 15.11 27.68
CA ALA A 373 10.09 15.37 29.09
C ALA A 373 8.68 14.88 29.44
N GLU A 374 7.69 15.19 28.62
CA GLU A 374 6.30 14.75 28.79
C GLU A 374 6.19 13.21 28.75
N ALA A 375 6.85 12.56 27.77
CA ALA A 375 6.85 11.11 27.66
C ALA A 375 7.47 10.43 28.90
N ARG A 376 8.51 10.99 29.50
CA ARG A 376 9.12 10.47 30.75
C ARG A 376 8.18 10.61 31.95
N LEU A 377 7.48 11.74 32.07
CA LEU A 377 6.48 11.96 33.10
C LEU A 377 5.32 10.98 32.96
N CYS A 378 4.75 10.88 31.75
CA CYS A 378 3.68 9.94 31.43
C CYS A 378 4.09 8.48 31.68
N GLY A 379 5.31 8.10 31.29
CA GLY A 379 5.85 6.75 31.54
C GLY A 379 5.95 6.44 33.04
N SER A 380 6.39 7.40 33.84
CA SER A 380 6.46 7.27 35.30
C SER A 380 5.07 7.13 35.93
N LEU A 381 4.09 7.92 35.48
CA LEU A 381 2.70 7.80 35.91
C LEU A 381 2.05 6.48 35.50
N ALA A 382 2.33 5.99 34.29
CA ALA A 382 1.85 4.70 33.82
C ALA A 382 2.39 3.56 34.68
N ASN A 383 3.70 3.55 34.94
CA ASN A 383 4.35 2.56 35.80
C ASN A 383 3.80 2.60 37.23
N LEU A 384 3.54 3.79 37.78
CA LEU A 384 2.94 3.96 39.10
C LEU A 384 1.49 3.45 39.13
N THR A 385 0.71 3.75 38.11
CA THR A 385 -0.68 3.28 37.96
C THR A 385 -0.74 1.76 37.87
N GLU A 386 0.19 1.15 37.13
CA GLU A 386 0.30 -0.30 37.01
C GLU A 386 0.62 -0.94 38.36
N ARG A 387 1.60 -0.40 39.11
CA ARG A 387 1.93 -0.85 40.47
C ARG A 387 0.75 -0.76 41.44
N LEU A 388 0.05 0.37 41.44
CA LEU A 388 -1.15 0.53 42.28
C LEU A 388 -2.25 -0.48 41.90
N ARG A 389 -2.39 -0.81 40.62
CA ARG A 389 -3.36 -1.80 40.14
C ARG A 389 -2.97 -3.23 40.55
N THR A 390 -1.68 -3.57 40.51
CA THR A 390 -1.20 -4.87 40.99
C THR A 390 -1.37 -5.01 42.50
N ASP A 391 -1.07 -3.95 43.25
CA ASP A 391 -1.20 -3.95 44.72
C ASP A 391 -2.67 -4.06 45.14
N HIS A 392 -3.57 -3.35 44.46
CA HIS A 392 -5.01 -3.46 44.70
C HIS A 392 -5.56 -4.87 44.38
N ARG A 393 -5.05 -5.54 43.33
CA ARG A 393 -5.39 -6.94 43.04
C ARG A 393 -4.84 -7.90 44.10
N GLY A 394 -3.62 -7.66 44.58
CA GLY A 394 -3.02 -8.44 45.67
C GLY A 394 -3.87 -8.40 46.93
N ILE A 395 -4.25 -7.18 47.36
CA ILE A 395 -5.11 -6.96 48.52
C ILE A 395 -6.50 -7.61 48.35
N TYR A 396 -7.08 -7.55 47.14
CA TYR A 396 -8.38 -8.20 46.87
C TYR A 396 -8.30 -9.73 46.90
N ILE A 397 -7.23 -10.32 46.35
CA ILE A 397 -6.99 -11.76 46.41
C ILE A 397 -6.76 -12.20 47.85
N GLU A 398 -5.97 -11.46 48.62
CA GLU A 398 -5.69 -11.75 50.02
C GLU A 398 -6.99 -11.70 50.85
N LEU A 399 -7.80 -10.64 50.71
CA LEU A 399 -9.12 -10.53 51.34
C LEU A 399 -10.08 -11.66 50.95
N VAL A 400 -10.13 -12.04 49.67
CA VAL A 400 -10.98 -13.17 49.21
C VAL A 400 -10.47 -14.51 49.76
N THR A 401 -9.15 -14.68 49.91
CA THR A 401 -8.54 -15.90 50.45
C THR A 401 -8.77 -16.00 51.96
N THR A 402 -8.60 -14.90 52.69
CA THR A 402 -8.90 -14.80 54.13
C THR A 402 -10.40 -14.97 54.40
N LEU A 403 -11.29 -14.37 53.59
CA LEU A 403 -12.74 -14.58 53.73
C LEU A 403 -13.14 -16.03 53.43
N LYS A 404 -12.51 -16.69 52.46
CA LYS A 404 -12.75 -18.12 52.18
C LYS A 404 -12.24 -19.03 53.29
N SER A 405 -11.13 -18.73 53.96
CA SER A 405 -10.60 -19.55 55.06
C SER A 405 -11.32 -19.33 56.39
N THR A 406 -12.15 -18.29 56.49
CA THR A 406 -12.86 -17.92 57.73
C THR A 406 -14.34 -18.35 57.69
N TYR A 407 -14.88 -18.62 56.50
CA TYR A 407 -16.30 -18.96 56.31
C TYR A 407 -16.56 -20.29 55.58
N PHE A 408 -15.50 -21.02 55.21
CA PHE A 408 -15.49 -22.45 54.87
C PHE A 408 -14.37 -23.12 55.68
#